data_AF-A0A1T3P417-F1
#
_entry.id   AF-A0A1T3P417-F1
#
_cell.length_a   1.000
_cell.length_b   1.000
_cell.length_c   1.000
_cell.angle_alpha   90.00
_cell.angle_beta   90.00
_cell.angle_gamma   90.00
#
_symmetry.space_group_name_H-M   'P 1'
#
loop_
_entity.id
_entity.type
_entity.pdbx_description
1 polymer ?
#
loop_
_entity_poly.entity_id
_entity_poly.type
_entity_poly.pdbx_seq_one_letter_code
_entity_poly.pdbx_strand_id
1 'polypeptide(L)'
;MSARRYPLPALALAAGLVFAVAGCSSSDTKSGATRSEPAAAAKGANDPGTVHGAEHGGAVPASDATTTGAAEPATGEETFFAAGLTGANEVPGGNARVGDPDGKGTALVRIKGDQVTFGIRWEGIGAPTAAHLHLGGKGQNGEVKVPFFTSPLPDSATAVTGAVKVADTALLDRIQNDSASVYFNVHTGEFPGGAVRGQLVRLARPADVNSVLKAGTLPAEATGKQEVPNAEGKKTADPDGRADTSIRPWGTCIDWSFGWTGIAPPTLGHLHRAAAGANGDVVAPLFDAKAGLPRSVTGLAGTVEGIDPALVERINATPANYYTNLHTGEFPGGAVRGQLSRKVAPKSPALNLSVVAGKQIYRCTAKDGGTAFTQLDVAAKLQGDLEHTFVTPTAGPPQWVAPDGSAVTGAVASKLPNGDGNIPELVLNATRTGTPDALLSATTQVLRLNTRGGVAPTGSCDPATRPTAEVPYQADYLFLG
;
A
#
# COMPACT_ATOMS: atom_id res chain seq x y z
N MET A 1 -72.77 27.78 7.20
CA MET A 1 -71.40 28.17 7.58
C MET A 1 -70.52 26.92 7.53
N SER A 2 -69.30 27.09 7.01
CA SER A 2 -68.48 26.11 6.25
C SER A 2 -68.26 24.71 6.82
N ALA A 3 -68.51 23.69 5.99
CA ALA A 3 -67.92 22.36 6.10
C ALA A 3 -66.53 22.36 5.44
N ARG A 4 -65.46 22.22 6.23
CA ARG A 4 -64.08 22.05 5.72
C ARG A 4 -63.84 20.57 5.38
N ARG A 5 -63.56 20.29 4.12
CA ARG A 5 -62.99 19.03 3.62
C ARG A 5 -61.48 19.05 3.91
N TYR A 6 -60.96 18.02 4.58
CA TYR A 6 -59.52 17.78 4.70
C TYR A 6 -59.07 16.84 3.55
N PRO A 7 -58.06 17.21 2.75
CA PRO A 7 -57.48 16.29 1.79
C PRO A 7 -56.49 15.33 2.48
N LEU A 8 -56.55 14.06 2.09
CA LEU A 8 -55.56 13.02 2.39
C LEU A 8 -54.19 13.43 1.79
N PRO A 9 -53.06 13.22 2.50
CA PRO A 9 -51.76 13.44 1.90
C PRO A 9 -51.41 12.28 0.97
N ALA A 10 -50.98 12.62 -0.25
CA ALA A 10 -50.43 11.68 -1.21
C ALA A 10 -49.13 11.05 -0.66
N LEU A 11 -49.09 9.73 -0.64
CA LEU A 11 -47.89 8.95 -0.35
C LEU A 11 -46.92 9.12 -1.53
N ALA A 12 -45.95 10.03 -1.41
CA ALA A 12 -44.83 10.09 -2.34
C ALA A 12 -43.90 8.91 -2.04
N LEU A 13 -43.87 7.91 -2.94
CA LEU A 13 -42.78 6.94 -2.95
C LEU A 13 -41.48 7.71 -3.19
N ALA A 14 -40.69 7.90 -2.14
CA ALA A 14 -39.29 8.25 -2.26
C ALA A 14 -38.58 7.02 -2.85
N ALA A 15 -38.39 7.01 -4.17
CA ALA A 15 -37.43 6.13 -4.80
C ALA A 15 -36.06 6.47 -4.20
N GLY A 16 -35.58 5.62 -3.29
CA GLY A 16 -34.21 5.69 -2.81
C GLY A 16 -33.29 5.54 -4.01
N LEU A 17 -32.68 6.66 -4.43
CA LEU A 17 -31.52 6.62 -5.29
C LEU A 17 -30.45 5.87 -4.48
N VAL A 18 -30.27 4.59 -4.78
CA VAL A 18 -29.00 3.93 -4.51
C VAL A 18 -28.00 4.70 -5.36
N PHE A 19 -27.25 5.61 -4.74
CA PHE A 19 -26.02 6.08 -5.34
C PHE A 19 -25.14 4.84 -5.48
N ALA A 20 -25.08 4.29 -6.69
CA ALA A 20 -24.00 3.39 -7.04
C ALA A 20 -22.73 4.20 -6.79
N VAL A 21 -21.92 3.75 -5.82
CA VAL A 21 -20.55 4.23 -5.69
C VAL A 21 -19.89 3.81 -7.00
N ALA A 22 -19.77 4.75 -7.93
CA ALA A 22 -19.16 4.49 -9.22
C ALA A 22 -17.66 4.36 -8.97
N GLY A 23 -17.24 3.14 -8.61
CA GLY A 23 -15.83 2.77 -8.56
C GLY A 23 -15.17 3.05 -9.91
N CYS A 24 -13.84 3.12 -9.92
CA CYS A 24 -13.09 3.45 -11.11
C CYS A 24 -13.50 2.59 -12.32
N SER A 25 -14.06 3.21 -13.35
CA SER A 25 -14.48 2.52 -14.57
C SER A 25 -13.66 3.03 -15.76
N SER A 26 -12.92 2.13 -16.39
CA SER A 26 -12.42 2.33 -17.75
C SER A 26 -13.59 2.10 -18.70
N SER A 27 -14.05 3.13 -19.39
CA SER A 27 -15.13 3.04 -20.38
C SER A 27 -14.65 2.31 -21.64
N ASP A 28 -14.43 1.00 -21.55
CA ASP A 28 -14.26 0.08 -22.68
C ASP A 28 -14.64 -1.34 -22.24
N THR A 29 -15.94 -1.58 -22.06
CA THR A 29 -16.56 -2.88 -22.35
C THR A 29 -18.07 -2.69 -22.51
N LYS A 30 -18.59 -2.96 -23.71
CA LYS A 30 -20.00 -3.28 -23.91
C LYS A 30 -20.24 -4.65 -23.29
N SER A 31 -20.94 -4.71 -22.16
CA SER A 31 -21.44 -5.97 -21.60
C SER A 31 -22.97 -5.95 -21.57
N GLY A 32 -23.57 -6.94 -22.25
CA GLY A 32 -24.97 -7.26 -22.11
C GLY A 32 -25.22 -7.86 -20.73
N ALA A 33 -26.01 -7.16 -19.92
CA ALA A 33 -26.41 -7.60 -18.59
C ALA A 33 -27.68 -8.47 -18.68
N THR A 34 -27.60 -9.69 -18.16
CA THR A 34 -28.75 -10.41 -17.63
C THR A 34 -28.81 -10.24 -16.12
N ARG A 35 -30.04 -10.03 -15.63
CA ARG A 35 -30.43 -9.51 -14.32
C ARG A 35 -30.72 -10.68 -13.37
N SER A 36 -30.33 -10.56 -12.10
CA SER A 36 -30.94 -11.31 -10.99
C SER A 36 -31.01 -10.43 -9.73
N GLU A 37 -32.17 -10.50 -9.07
CA GLU A 37 -32.67 -9.64 -7.98
C GLU A 37 -32.05 -9.91 -6.60
N PRO A 38 -32.15 -8.96 -5.63
CA PRO A 38 -31.58 -9.08 -4.28
C PRO A 38 -32.59 -9.61 -3.24
N ALA A 39 -32.08 -10.27 -2.19
CA ALA A 39 -32.87 -10.70 -1.03
C ALA A 39 -32.48 -9.93 0.25
N ALA A 40 -33.50 -9.28 0.81
CA ALA A 40 -33.83 -8.98 2.21
C ALA A 40 -32.75 -8.47 3.21
N ALA A 41 -32.97 -7.23 3.65
CA ALA A 41 -32.41 -6.62 4.86
C ALA A 41 -33.17 -7.04 6.13
N ALA A 42 -32.44 -7.23 7.23
CA ALA A 42 -32.99 -7.32 8.58
C ALA A 42 -32.60 -6.08 9.41
N LYS A 43 -33.60 -5.43 10.01
CA LYS A 43 -33.48 -4.29 10.93
C LYS A 43 -33.21 -4.77 12.36
N GLY A 44 -32.31 -4.09 13.06
CA GLY A 44 -32.18 -4.09 14.51
C GLY A 44 -31.74 -2.69 14.96
N ALA A 45 -32.44 -2.11 15.94
CA ALA A 45 -32.37 -0.71 16.34
C ALA A 45 -31.72 -0.53 17.73
N ASN A 46 -31.05 0.64 17.90
CA ASN A 46 -30.70 1.42 19.11
C ASN A 46 -29.88 0.72 20.23
N ASP A 47 -28.88 1.30 20.90
CA ASP A 47 -28.74 2.64 21.54
C ASP A 47 -27.24 2.84 21.95
N PRO A 48 -26.69 4.06 22.20
CA PRO A 48 -25.27 4.27 22.44
C PRO A 48 -24.92 4.17 23.93
N GLY A 49 -24.21 3.10 24.31
CA GLY A 49 -23.61 2.93 25.62
C GLY A 49 -22.16 3.43 25.67
N THR A 50 -21.90 4.37 26.55
CA THR A 50 -20.61 4.98 26.88
C THR A 50 -19.60 3.90 27.33
N VAL A 51 -18.41 3.84 26.71
CA VAL A 51 -17.35 2.90 27.12
C VAL A 51 -16.21 3.66 27.77
N HIS A 52 -16.02 3.40 29.07
CA HIS A 52 -14.87 3.84 29.86
C HIS A 52 -13.61 3.09 29.45
N GLY A 53 -12.49 3.81 29.42
CA GLY A 53 -11.18 3.33 28.99
C GLY A 53 -10.59 2.22 29.87
N ALA A 54 -9.80 1.36 29.23
CA ALA A 54 -8.88 0.45 29.88
C ALA A 54 -7.45 0.85 29.53
N GLU A 55 -6.60 0.78 30.54
CA GLU A 55 -5.36 1.53 30.74
C GLU A 55 -4.19 1.07 29.86
N HIS A 56 -3.45 2.05 29.34
CA HIS A 56 -2.16 1.86 28.67
C HIS A 56 -1.04 1.71 29.71
N GLY A 57 -0.45 0.52 29.79
CA GLY A 57 0.83 0.29 30.46
C GLY A 57 2.00 0.67 29.56
N GLY A 58 2.65 1.80 29.85
CA GLY A 58 4.07 2.08 29.56
C GLY A 58 4.57 1.97 28.12
N ALA A 59 4.00 2.71 27.17
CA ALA A 59 4.71 3.03 25.94
C ALA A 59 5.87 3.99 26.28
N VAL A 60 7.09 3.65 25.87
CA VAL A 60 8.20 4.62 25.85
C VAL A 60 7.82 5.65 24.77
N PRO A 61 7.78 6.96 25.08
CA PRO A 61 7.39 7.94 24.09
C PRO A 61 8.45 7.95 22.99
N ALA A 62 8.07 7.55 21.78
CA ALA A 62 8.72 8.07 20.59
C ALA A 62 8.55 9.58 20.66
N SER A 63 9.63 10.32 20.91
CA SER A 63 9.55 11.77 21.01
C SER A 63 9.10 12.32 19.65
N ASP A 64 8.04 13.14 19.65
CA ASP A 64 7.61 14.06 18.58
C ASP A 64 8.71 15.11 18.30
N ALA A 65 9.94 14.65 18.03
CA ALA A 65 11.10 15.50 17.91
C ALA A 65 10.89 16.47 16.74
N THR A 66 10.67 17.71 17.15
CA THR A 66 10.40 18.87 16.33
C THR A 66 11.66 19.23 15.55
N THR A 67 11.61 19.20 14.22
CA THR A 67 12.51 20.02 13.40
C THR A 67 11.75 20.53 12.19
N THR A 68 11.28 21.79 12.28
CA THR A 68 10.94 22.65 11.13
C THR A 68 12.21 23.13 10.44
N GLY A 69 13.11 22.19 10.14
CA GLY A 69 14.39 22.39 9.49
C GLY A 69 14.81 21.05 8.91
N ALA A 70 15.46 21.08 7.73
CA ALA A 70 15.96 19.87 7.09
C ALA A 70 16.75 19.04 8.12
N ALA A 71 16.19 17.90 8.54
CA ALA A 71 16.81 17.03 9.51
C ALA A 71 18.22 16.68 9.02
N GLU A 72 19.22 16.86 9.87
CA GLU A 72 20.59 16.45 9.57
C GLU A 72 20.57 14.98 9.13
N PRO A 73 21.15 14.62 7.97
CA PRO A 73 21.03 13.28 7.45
C PRO A 73 21.63 12.29 8.45
N ALA A 74 20.81 11.34 8.90
CA ALA A 74 21.27 10.26 9.77
C ALA A 74 22.52 9.60 9.16
N THR A 75 23.50 9.28 10.01
CA THR A 75 24.76 8.61 9.63
C THR A 75 24.73 7.15 10.08
N GLY A 76 25.44 6.26 9.37
CA GLY A 76 25.49 4.82 9.68
C GLY A 76 25.11 3.91 8.53
N GLU A 77 25.35 2.61 8.72
CA GLU A 77 24.91 1.55 7.80
C GLU A 77 23.38 1.48 7.77
N GLU A 78 22.82 1.21 6.60
CA GLU A 78 21.38 1.21 6.38
C GLU A 78 20.88 -0.23 6.30
N THR A 79 19.90 -0.58 7.12
CA THR A 79 19.23 -1.88 7.04
C THR A 79 17.79 -1.71 6.58
N PHE A 80 17.37 -2.54 5.62
CA PHE A 80 16.04 -2.50 5.03
C PHE A 80 15.27 -3.76 5.36
N PHE A 81 13.96 -3.59 5.56
CA PHE A 81 13.01 -4.66 5.84
C PHE A 81 11.74 -4.46 5.02
N ALA A 82 11.03 -5.56 4.76
CA ALA A 82 9.67 -5.52 4.25
C ALA A 82 8.76 -6.47 5.03
N ALA A 83 7.46 -6.23 4.95
CA ALA A 83 6.43 -7.17 5.39
C ALA A 83 5.27 -7.17 4.39
N GLY A 84 4.81 -8.36 4.00
CA GLY A 84 3.55 -8.56 3.30
C GLY A 84 2.43 -8.69 4.32
N LEU A 85 1.54 -7.69 4.38
CA LEU A 85 0.48 -7.59 5.37
C LEU A 85 -0.80 -8.26 4.87
N THR A 86 -1.45 -9.05 5.72
CA THR A 86 -2.78 -9.64 5.45
C THR A 86 -3.53 -9.83 6.76
N GLY A 87 -4.86 -9.71 6.75
CA GLY A 87 -5.67 -9.97 7.93
C GLY A 87 -5.61 -11.42 8.39
N ALA A 88 -5.29 -12.36 7.50
CA ALA A 88 -5.12 -13.77 7.85
C ALA A 88 -3.89 -14.05 8.74
N ASN A 89 -3.00 -13.06 8.92
CA ASN A 89 -1.86 -13.13 9.82
C ASN A 89 -2.16 -12.53 11.21
N GLU A 90 -3.31 -11.87 11.39
CA GLU A 90 -3.68 -11.32 12.70
C GLU A 90 -3.95 -12.42 13.72
N VAL A 91 -3.60 -12.15 14.98
CA VAL A 91 -3.78 -13.09 16.08
C VAL A 91 -4.80 -12.47 17.05
N PRO A 92 -6.00 -13.05 17.20
CA PRO A 92 -7.00 -12.54 18.12
C PRO A 92 -6.45 -12.35 19.53
N GLY A 93 -6.75 -11.19 20.11
CA GLY A 93 -6.40 -10.83 21.48
C GLY A 93 -7.46 -9.90 22.05
N GLY A 94 -7.95 -10.19 23.25
CA GLY A 94 -9.03 -9.42 23.86
C GLY A 94 -10.35 -9.46 23.07
N ASN A 95 -11.13 -8.38 23.15
CA ASN A 95 -12.49 -8.30 22.57
C ASN A 95 -12.57 -7.45 21.28
N ALA A 96 -11.46 -6.84 20.85
CA ALA A 96 -11.44 -6.00 19.66
C ALA A 96 -11.47 -6.85 18.38
N ARG A 97 -12.16 -6.37 17.34
CA ARG A 97 -12.16 -7.04 16.03
C ARG A 97 -10.76 -6.99 15.41
N VAL A 98 -10.31 -8.12 14.87
CA VAL A 98 -9.02 -8.29 14.20
C VAL A 98 -9.19 -9.01 12.87
N GLY A 99 -8.21 -8.87 11.98
CA GLY A 99 -8.07 -9.69 10.78
C GLY A 99 -9.07 -9.33 9.70
N ASP A 100 -8.75 -8.29 8.94
CA ASP A 100 -9.53 -7.86 7.78
C ASP A 100 -9.42 -8.91 6.65
N PRO A 101 -10.51 -9.63 6.30
CA PRO A 101 -10.43 -10.83 5.45
C PRO A 101 -9.99 -10.55 4.01
N ASP A 102 -10.31 -9.38 3.47
CA ASP A 102 -9.88 -8.89 2.15
C ASP A 102 -8.72 -7.90 2.23
N GLY A 103 -8.34 -7.51 3.46
CA GLY A 103 -7.24 -6.61 3.72
C GLY A 103 -5.88 -7.17 3.35
N LYS A 104 -5.14 -6.40 2.57
CA LYS A 104 -3.73 -6.66 2.25
C LYS A 104 -2.90 -5.38 2.24
N GLY A 105 -1.59 -5.53 2.41
CA GLY A 105 -0.68 -4.40 2.35
C GLY A 105 0.78 -4.78 2.18
N THR A 106 1.60 -3.76 1.99
CA THR A 106 3.06 -3.84 1.95
C THR A 106 3.60 -2.80 2.90
N ALA A 107 4.47 -3.21 3.82
CA ALA A 107 5.25 -2.30 4.62
C ALA A 107 6.73 -2.40 4.22
N LEU A 108 7.39 -1.25 4.09
CA LEU A 108 8.83 -1.09 3.96
C LEU A 108 9.35 -0.33 5.17
N VAL A 109 10.48 -0.76 5.71
CA VAL A 109 11.14 -0.12 6.84
C VAL A 109 12.62 0.01 6.54
N ARG A 110 13.18 1.20 6.76
CA ARG A 110 14.62 1.46 6.71
C ARG A 110 15.07 1.99 8.06
N ILE A 111 16.11 1.37 8.61
CA ILE A 111 16.79 1.84 9.82
C ILE A 111 18.14 2.41 9.42
N LYS A 112 18.41 3.65 9.84
CA LYS A 112 19.71 4.30 9.72
C LYS A 112 20.00 5.12 10.96
N GLY A 113 20.99 4.71 11.75
CA GLY A 113 21.21 5.30 13.07
C GLY A 113 19.96 5.17 13.93
N ASP A 114 19.49 6.28 14.51
CA ASP A 114 18.26 6.35 15.32
C ASP A 114 16.99 6.60 14.49
N GLN A 115 17.12 6.77 13.17
CA GLN A 115 16.00 7.10 12.30
C GLN A 115 15.39 5.83 11.69
N VAL A 116 14.09 5.62 11.94
CA VAL A 116 13.28 4.57 11.33
C VAL A 116 12.35 5.22 10.31
N THR A 117 12.64 5.02 9.03
CA THR A 117 11.79 5.45 7.91
C THR A 117 10.83 4.32 7.56
N PHE A 118 9.56 4.63 7.32
CA PHE A 118 8.53 3.65 6.99
C PHE A 118 7.75 4.06 5.74
N GLY A 119 7.25 3.05 5.04
CA GLY A 119 6.34 3.20 3.91
C GLY A 119 5.31 2.08 3.97
N ILE A 120 4.03 2.42 3.79
CA ILE A 120 2.94 1.45 3.81
C ILE A 120 2.07 1.70 2.59
N ARG A 121 1.68 0.64 1.88
CA ARG A 121 0.61 0.65 0.88
C ARG A 121 -0.42 -0.41 1.26
N TRP A 122 -1.71 -0.10 1.12
CA TRP A 122 -2.79 -1.01 1.47
C TRP A 122 -3.90 -1.06 0.41
N GLU A 123 -4.67 -2.14 0.45
CA GLU A 123 -5.85 -2.39 -0.36
C GLU A 123 -6.83 -3.24 0.46
N GLY A 124 -8.13 -3.05 0.25
CA GLY A 124 -9.16 -3.85 0.91
C GLY A 124 -9.26 -3.60 2.42
N ILE A 125 -8.76 -2.47 2.91
CA ILE A 125 -8.96 -2.01 4.30
C ILE A 125 -9.43 -0.55 4.28
N GLY A 126 -10.17 -0.14 5.32
CA GLY A 126 -10.47 1.28 5.55
C GLY A 126 -9.23 2.12 5.87
N ALA A 127 -9.41 3.44 6.00
CA ALA A 127 -8.31 4.35 6.32
C ALA A 127 -7.57 3.93 7.62
N PRO A 128 -6.23 3.76 7.58
CA PRO A 128 -5.47 3.44 8.77
C PRO A 128 -5.61 4.49 9.86
N THR A 129 -5.86 4.02 11.09
CA THR A 129 -5.93 4.83 12.30
C THR A 129 -4.64 4.80 13.10
N ALA A 130 -3.87 3.70 12.96
CA ALA A 130 -2.57 3.56 13.58
C ALA A 130 -1.72 2.52 12.84
N ALA A 131 -0.39 2.64 12.96
CA ALA A 131 0.55 1.65 12.48
C ALA A 131 1.79 1.60 13.36
N HIS A 132 2.28 0.39 13.65
CA HIS A 132 3.41 0.22 14.57
C HIS A 132 4.22 -1.05 14.26
N LEU A 133 5.45 -1.11 14.80
CA LEU A 133 6.18 -2.36 15.00
C LEU A 133 5.91 -2.94 16.38
N HIS A 134 5.69 -4.24 16.43
CA HIS A 134 5.55 -5.02 17.64
C HIS A 134 6.67 -6.05 17.76
N LEU A 135 7.00 -6.40 19.01
CA LEU A 135 7.92 -7.49 19.31
C LEU A 135 7.14 -8.78 19.60
N GLY A 136 6.99 -9.64 18.58
CA GLY A 136 6.35 -10.94 18.68
C GLY A 136 6.68 -11.83 17.47
N GLY A 137 6.91 -13.11 17.72
CA GLY A 137 7.11 -14.11 16.67
C GLY A 137 5.82 -14.40 15.90
N LYS A 138 5.95 -15.15 14.80
CA LYS A 138 4.81 -15.59 13.99
C LYS A 138 3.78 -16.34 14.85
N GLY A 139 2.51 -15.97 14.74
CA GLY A 139 1.41 -16.56 15.51
C GLY A 139 1.32 -16.10 16.97
N GLN A 140 2.11 -15.12 17.40
CA GLN A 140 2.08 -14.59 18.77
C GLN A 140 1.84 -13.08 18.75
N ASN A 141 1.04 -12.58 19.72
CA ASN A 141 0.92 -11.15 19.98
C ASN A 141 2.12 -10.63 20.76
N GLY A 142 2.47 -9.36 20.55
CA GLY A 142 3.64 -8.71 21.12
C GLY A 142 3.38 -7.27 21.55
N GLU A 143 4.24 -6.73 22.41
CA GLU A 143 4.18 -5.32 22.81
C GLU A 143 4.51 -4.39 21.64
N VAL A 144 3.84 -3.23 21.58
CA VAL A 144 4.19 -2.14 20.67
C VAL A 144 5.56 -1.58 21.04
N LYS A 145 6.46 -1.46 20.06
CA LYS A 145 7.82 -0.95 20.26
C LYS A 145 8.14 0.30 19.46
N VAL A 146 7.64 0.40 18.23
CA VAL A 146 7.86 1.60 17.39
C VAL A 146 6.53 2.06 16.85
N PRO A 147 5.89 3.06 17.48
CA PRO A 147 4.70 3.66 16.90
C PRO A 147 5.06 4.60 15.75
N PHE A 148 4.42 4.44 14.59
CA PHE A 148 4.63 5.31 13.43
C PHE A 148 3.63 6.46 13.40
N PHE A 149 2.35 6.19 13.62
CA PHE A 149 1.31 7.19 13.80
C PHE A 149 0.13 6.59 14.59
N THR A 150 -0.63 7.45 15.27
CA THR A 150 -1.76 7.07 16.14
C THR A 150 -2.97 7.97 15.90
N SER A 151 -3.08 8.56 14.71
CA SER A 151 -4.20 9.39 14.30
C SER A 151 -4.67 8.99 12.90
N PRO A 152 -5.99 9.08 12.61
CA PRO A 152 -6.54 8.67 11.33
C PRO A 152 -5.91 9.38 10.14
N LEU A 153 -5.62 8.61 9.10
CA LEU A 153 -5.30 9.13 7.78
C LEU A 153 -6.61 9.46 7.02
N PRO A 154 -6.57 10.31 5.97
CA PRO A 154 -7.73 10.61 5.14
C PRO A 154 -8.27 9.37 4.41
N ASP A 155 -9.59 9.30 4.20
CA ASP A 155 -10.26 8.16 3.56
C ASP A 155 -9.78 7.88 2.12
N SER A 156 -9.34 8.90 1.39
CA SER A 156 -8.81 8.74 0.03
C SER A 156 -7.40 8.13 -0.01
N ALA A 157 -6.72 7.99 1.14
CA ALA A 157 -5.37 7.49 1.20
C ALA A 157 -5.29 5.97 0.99
N THR A 158 -4.30 5.54 0.21
CA THR A 158 -3.96 4.13 -0.06
C THR A 158 -2.49 3.81 0.19
N ALA A 159 -1.66 4.83 0.44
CA ALA A 159 -0.30 4.66 0.91
C ALA A 159 0.17 5.87 1.73
N VAL A 160 1.15 5.64 2.61
CA VAL A 160 1.77 6.66 3.47
C VAL A 160 3.26 6.37 3.61
N THR A 161 4.08 7.41 3.71
CA THR A 161 5.48 7.31 4.13
C THR A 161 5.78 8.29 5.24
N GLY A 162 6.81 8.01 6.01
CA GLY A 162 7.20 8.83 7.13
C GLY A 162 8.49 8.40 7.79
N ALA A 163 8.86 9.09 8.85
CA ALA A 163 9.98 8.71 9.70
C ALA A 163 9.70 9.04 11.17
N VAL A 164 10.29 8.23 12.03
CA VAL A 164 10.32 8.45 13.48
C VAL A 164 11.75 8.28 13.99
N LYS A 165 12.08 8.94 15.10
CA LYS A 165 13.32 8.69 15.84
C LYS A 165 13.07 7.71 16.97
N VAL A 166 13.95 6.73 17.11
CA VAL A 166 13.92 5.71 18.15
C VAL A 166 15.20 5.82 18.96
N ALA A 167 15.08 6.32 20.19
CA ALA A 167 16.23 6.52 21.08
C ALA A 167 16.79 5.22 21.67
N ASP A 168 15.98 4.16 21.73
CA ASP A 168 16.38 2.85 22.23
C ASP A 168 17.23 2.11 21.18
N THR A 169 18.55 2.23 21.30
CA THR A 169 19.50 1.57 20.39
C THR A 169 19.48 0.05 20.53
N ALA A 170 19.20 -0.48 21.72
CA ALA A 170 19.11 -1.93 21.94
C ALA A 170 17.89 -2.53 21.23
N LEU A 171 16.78 -1.79 21.18
CA LEU A 171 15.64 -2.16 20.36
C LEU A 171 15.99 -2.16 18.86
N LEU A 172 16.68 -1.13 18.37
CA LEU A 172 17.10 -1.06 16.96
C LEU A 172 18.06 -2.20 16.58
N ASP A 173 19.02 -2.51 17.45
CA ASP A 173 19.91 -3.66 17.27
C ASP A 173 19.12 -4.97 17.24
N ARG A 174 18.12 -5.12 18.12
CA ARG A 174 17.26 -6.30 18.14
C ARG A 174 16.45 -6.45 16.85
N ILE A 175 15.83 -5.38 16.36
CA ILE A 175 15.07 -5.41 15.10
C ILE A 175 15.98 -5.82 13.94
N GLN A 176 17.22 -5.34 13.93
CA GLN A 176 18.19 -5.64 12.88
C GLN A 176 18.73 -7.07 12.90
N ASN A 177 18.92 -7.64 14.10
CA ASN A 177 19.51 -8.97 14.26
C ASN A 177 18.47 -10.10 14.35
N ASP A 178 17.24 -9.80 14.76
CA ASP A 178 16.15 -10.77 14.96
C ASP A 178 14.82 -10.23 14.40
N SER A 179 14.81 -9.88 13.11
CA SER A 179 13.62 -9.34 12.45
C SER A 179 12.45 -10.32 12.43
N ALA A 180 12.71 -11.63 12.51
CA ALA A 180 11.69 -12.67 12.54
C ALA A 180 10.81 -12.62 13.79
N SER A 181 11.32 -12.05 14.89
CA SER A 181 10.58 -11.79 16.13
C SER A 181 9.87 -10.42 16.14
N VAL A 182 9.80 -9.73 15.00
CA VAL A 182 9.19 -8.40 14.88
C VAL A 182 8.13 -8.43 13.78
N TYR A 183 7.01 -7.76 14.02
CA TYR A 183 5.96 -7.64 13.01
C TYR A 183 5.47 -6.20 12.86
N PHE A 184 5.03 -5.91 11.64
CA PHE A 184 4.35 -4.67 11.30
C PHE A 184 2.85 -4.91 11.40
N ASN A 185 2.13 -3.99 12.05
CA ASN A 185 0.68 -4.05 12.19
C ASN A 185 0.05 -2.71 11.79
N VAL A 186 -1.12 -2.78 11.16
CA VAL A 186 -1.93 -1.62 10.76
C VAL A 186 -3.33 -1.80 11.32
N HIS A 187 -3.87 -0.75 11.94
CA HIS A 187 -5.20 -0.72 12.52
C HIS A 187 -6.10 0.18 11.69
N THR A 188 -7.39 -0.13 11.66
CA THR A 188 -8.44 0.72 11.06
C THR A 188 -9.56 0.95 12.07
N GLY A 189 -10.52 1.82 11.74
CA GLY A 189 -11.72 1.99 12.56
C GLY A 189 -12.57 0.71 12.65
N GLU A 190 -12.61 -0.09 11.58
CA GLU A 190 -13.37 -1.36 11.55
C GLU A 190 -12.66 -2.48 12.33
N PHE A 191 -11.33 -2.52 12.28
CA PHE A 191 -10.49 -3.53 12.92
C PHE A 191 -9.51 -2.88 13.92
N PRO A 192 -10.00 -2.39 15.06
CA PRO A 192 -9.18 -1.66 16.02
C PRO A 192 -8.12 -2.55 16.71
N GLY A 193 -8.31 -3.87 16.75
CA GLY A 193 -7.30 -4.79 17.28
C GLY A 193 -6.17 -5.12 16.31
N GLY A 194 -6.29 -4.71 15.03
CA GLY A 194 -5.35 -5.00 13.95
C GLY A 194 -6.11 -5.42 12.69
N ALA A 195 -6.01 -4.64 11.62
CA ALA A 195 -6.62 -4.94 10.33
C ALA A 195 -5.75 -5.93 9.54
N VAL A 196 -4.45 -5.63 9.43
CA VAL A 196 -3.48 -6.45 8.69
C VAL A 196 -2.11 -6.49 9.36
N ARG A 197 -1.48 -7.65 9.32
CA ARG A 197 -0.16 -7.93 9.95
C ARG A 197 0.79 -8.68 9.01
N GLY A 198 2.10 -8.48 9.20
CA GLY A 198 3.14 -9.32 8.62
C GLY A 198 4.46 -9.27 9.40
N GLN A 199 5.20 -10.38 9.46
CA GLN A 199 6.53 -10.40 10.07
C GLN A 199 7.54 -9.60 9.22
N LEU A 200 8.50 -8.95 9.87
CA LEU A 200 9.57 -8.25 9.17
C LEU A 200 10.58 -9.24 8.57
N VAL A 201 10.81 -9.08 7.28
CA VAL A 201 11.83 -9.81 6.52
C VAL A 201 12.94 -8.84 6.16
N ARG A 202 14.16 -9.14 6.60
CA ARG A 202 15.35 -8.35 6.22
C ARG A 202 15.61 -8.50 4.72
N LEU A 203 15.75 -7.37 4.04
CA LEU A 203 16.03 -7.32 2.61
C LEU A 203 17.51 -7.59 2.34
N ALA A 204 17.80 -8.26 1.22
CA ALA A 204 19.18 -8.50 0.80
C ALA A 204 19.80 -7.34 -0.02
N ARG A 205 18.99 -6.32 -0.35
CA ARG A 205 19.37 -5.13 -1.11
C ARG A 205 18.60 -3.92 -0.57
N PRO A 206 19.12 -2.69 -0.75
CA PRO A 206 18.35 -1.48 -0.50
C PRO A 206 17.04 -1.49 -1.31
N ALA A 207 16.02 -0.86 -0.76
CA ALA A 207 14.75 -0.63 -1.44
C ALA A 207 14.31 0.81 -1.21
N ASP A 208 13.74 1.46 -2.22
CA ASP A 208 13.16 2.78 -2.04
C ASP A 208 11.86 2.69 -1.20
N VAL A 209 11.88 3.24 0.01
CA VAL A 209 10.71 3.28 0.89
C VAL A 209 9.56 4.09 0.26
N ASN A 210 9.86 5.09 -0.56
CA ASN A 210 8.85 5.89 -1.25
C ASN A 210 8.20 5.16 -2.42
N SER A 211 8.70 4.01 -2.85
CA SER A 211 8.09 3.20 -3.91
C SER A 211 6.67 2.72 -3.59
N VAL A 212 6.24 2.77 -2.31
CA VAL A 212 4.84 2.53 -1.91
C VAL A 212 3.89 3.62 -2.39
N LEU A 213 4.39 4.86 -2.53
CA LEU A 213 3.68 6.01 -3.10
C LEU A 213 3.70 5.85 -4.62
N LYS A 214 2.61 5.33 -5.18
CA LYS A 214 2.49 5.07 -6.62
C LYS A 214 2.88 6.31 -7.43
N ALA A 215 3.84 6.16 -8.34
CA ALA A 215 4.18 7.19 -9.30
C ALA A 215 3.07 7.30 -10.37
N GLY A 216 2.49 8.49 -10.48
CA GLY A 216 1.57 8.88 -11.53
C GLY A 216 2.30 9.22 -12.84
N THR A 217 1.53 9.36 -13.92
CA THR A 217 2.07 9.64 -15.26
C THR A 217 2.39 11.12 -15.50
N LEU A 218 1.91 12.00 -14.63
CA LEU A 218 2.05 13.45 -14.72
C LEU A 218 2.68 13.98 -13.42
N PRO A 219 4.03 14.10 -13.36
CA PRO A 219 4.70 14.62 -12.18
C PRO A 219 4.70 16.16 -12.15
N ALA A 220 4.85 16.69 -10.94
CA ALA A 220 5.24 18.07 -10.68
C ALA A 220 6.22 18.15 -9.51
N GLU A 221 7.05 19.18 -9.53
CA GLU A 221 7.88 19.58 -8.40
C GLU A 221 7.26 20.85 -7.83
N ALA A 222 6.74 20.77 -6.61
CA ALA A 222 6.06 21.83 -5.92
C ALA A 222 7.00 22.56 -4.95
N THR A 223 6.93 23.89 -4.93
CA THR A 223 7.70 24.73 -4.01
C THR A 223 6.89 25.96 -3.62
N GLY A 224 7.16 26.58 -2.47
CA GLY A 224 6.47 27.81 -2.10
C GLY A 224 6.76 28.98 -3.06
N LYS A 225 7.91 28.98 -3.74
CA LYS A 225 8.25 29.99 -4.76
C LYS A 225 7.33 30.01 -5.97
N GLN A 226 6.60 28.92 -6.22
CA GLN A 226 5.65 28.80 -7.32
C GLN A 226 4.23 29.24 -6.92
N GLU A 227 3.99 29.51 -5.64
CA GLU A 227 2.70 29.98 -5.16
C GLU A 227 2.36 31.37 -5.71
N VAL A 228 1.07 31.59 -5.93
CA VAL A 228 0.54 32.87 -6.37
C VAL A 228 -0.41 33.36 -5.27
N PRO A 229 -0.11 34.50 -4.60
CA PRO A 229 -0.96 35.01 -3.54
C PRO A 229 -2.43 35.13 -3.99
N ASN A 230 -3.34 34.67 -3.14
CA ASN A 230 -4.78 34.79 -3.42
C ASN A 230 -5.32 36.16 -3.00
N ALA A 231 -6.45 36.57 -3.57
CA ALA A 231 -7.10 37.83 -3.23
C ALA A 231 -7.70 37.85 -1.82
N GLU A 232 -7.81 36.69 -1.17
CA GLU A 232 -8.37 36.51 0.18
C GLU A 232 -7.39 36.90 1.29
N GLY A 233 -6.12 37.18 0.95
CA GLY A 233 -5.10 37.64 1.90
C GLY A 233 -4.61 36.56 2.87
N LYS A 234 -4.89 35.27 2.61
CA LYS A 234 -4.33 34.17 3.39
C LYS A 234 -2.82 34.05 3.14
N LYS A 235 -2.07 33.64 4.17
CA LYS A 235 -0.62 33.37 4.03
C LYS A 235 -0.39 32.26 3.01
N THR A 236 0.53 32.50 2.08
CA THR A 236 0.97 31.59 1.01
C THR A 236 2.49 31.51 0.95
N ALA A 237 3.03 30.59 0.15
CA ALA A 237 4.43 30.52 -0.22
C ALA A 237 5.38 30.17 0.93
N ASP A 238 5.37 28.90 1.33
CA ASP A 238 6.31 28.36 2.31
C ASP A 238 7.76 28.42 1.76
N PRO A 239 8.67 29.24 2.33
CA PRO A 239 9.94 29.59 1.69
C PRO A 239 10.93 28.42 1.53
N ASP A 240 10.90 27.45 2.44
CA ASP A 240 11.73 26.23 2.42
C ASP A 240 10.94 24.98 2.01
N GLY A 241 9.62 25.09 1.92
CA GLY A 241 8.71 24.03 1.51
C GLY A 241 8.93 23.49 0.10
N ARG A 242 8.96 22.16 0.01
CA ARG A 242 9.08 21.39 -1.24
C ARG A 242 8.19 20.17 -1.20
N ALA A 243 7.60 19.80 -2.33
CA ALA A 243 6.96 18.51 -2.49
C ALA A 243 7.14 17.96 -3.90
N ASP A 244 7.43 16.67 -3.99
CA ASP A 244 7.30 15.92 -5.23
C ASP A 244 5.89 15.35 -5.29
N THR A 245 5.24 15.50 -6.44
CA THR A 245 3.88 15.00 -6.63
C THR A 245 3.74 14.38 -8.00
N SER A 246 2.84 13.41 -8.09
CA SER A 246 2.45 12.89 -9.38
C SER A 246 0.98 12.53 -9.38
N ILE A 247 0.34 12.70 -10.53
CA ILE A 247 -1.03 12.26 -10.73
C ILE A 247 -1.14 11.33 -11.93
N ARG A 248 -2.12 10.45 -11.90
CA ARG A 248 -2.54 9.63 -13.05
C ARG A 248 -4.05 9.72 -13.18
N PRO A 249 -4.57 10.50 -14.13
CA PRO A 249 -5.98 10.48 -14.50
C PRO A 249 -6.28 9.27 -15.39
N TRP A 250 -7.29 8.47 -15.04
CA TRP A 250 -7.71 7.29 -15.81
C TRP A 250 -9.18 6.95 -15.55
N GLY A 251 -9.93 6.57 -16.58
CA GLY A 251 -11.35 6.26 -16.44
C GLY A 251 -12.12 7.41 -15.77
N THR A 252 -12.68 7.15 -14.59
CA THR A 252 -13.37 8.12 -13.72
C THR A 252 -12.56 8.47 -12.46
N CYS A 253 -11.24 8.27 -12.47
CA CYS A 253 -10.39 8.37 -11.29
C CYS A 253 -9.12 9.18 -11.52
N ILE A 254 -8.58 9.70 -10.41
CA ILE A 254 -7.24 10.30 -10.34
C ILE A 254 -6.49 9.62 -9.20
N ASP A 255 -5.47 8.83 -9.55
CA ASP A 255 -4.46 8.43 -8.56
C ASP A 255 -3.53 9.62 -8.32
N TRP A 256 -3.14 9.85 -7.08
CA TRP A 256 -2.25 10.94 -6.71
C TRP A 256 -1.24 10.49 -5.66
N SER A 257 -0.08 11.13 -5.65
CA SER A 257 0.91 10.99 -4.59
C SER A 257 1.60 12.32 -4.31
N PHE A 258 2.03 12.47 -3.06
CA PHE A 258 2.85 13.56 -2.56
C PHE A 258 3.95 12.97 -1.66
N GLY A 259 5.17 13.47 -1.81
CA GLY A 259 6.22 13.39 -0.80
C GLY A 259 6.71 14.81 -0.53
N TRP A 260 6.88 15.22 0.71
CA TRP A 260 7.21 16.60 1.06
C TRP A 260 8.30 16.71 2.11
N THR A 261 8.97 17.86 2.10
CA THR A 261 9.97 18.27 3.08
C THR A 261 9.85 19.77 3.34
N GLY A 262 10.24 20.21 4.53
CA GLY A 262 10.27 21.64 4.87
C GLY A 262 8.91 22.32 4.91
N ILE A 263 7.82 21.56 5.11
CA ILE A 263 6.48 22.13 5.37
C ILE A 263 5.92 21.56 6.66
N ALA A 264 5.09 22.34 7.36
CA ALA A 264 4.26 21.84 8.45
C ALA A 264 3.30 20.73 7.96
N PRO A 265 2.70 19.92 8.86
CA PRO A 265 1.80 18.85 8.43
C PRO A 265 0.69 19.34 7.49
N PRO A 266 0.57 18.77 6.28
CA PRO A 266 -0.46 19.18 5.34
C PRO A 266 -1.87 18.99 5.90
N THR A 267 -2.73 19.96 5.62
CA THR A 267 -4.16 19.93 5.97
C THR A 267 -5.03 19.65 4.77
N LEU A 268 -4.60 20.04 3.56
CA LEU A 268 -5.34 19.85 2.31
C LEU A 268 -4.38 19.56 1.16
N GLY A 269 -4.82 18.73 0.22
CA GLY A 269 -4.20 18.56 -1.08
C GLY A 269 -5.22 18.71 -2.20
N HIS A 270 -4.91 19.54 -3.20
CA HIS A 270 -5.83 19.84 -4.30
C HIS A 270 -5.15 19.70 -5.67
N LEU A 271 -5.97 19.40 -6.68
CA LEU A 271 -5.67 19.64 -8.08
C LEU A 271 -6.49 20.84 -8.58
N HIS A 272 -5.82 21.82 -9.16
CA HIS A 272 -6.42 23.04 -9.69
C HIS A 272 -6.24 23.16 -11.20
N ARG A 273 -7.08 23.98 -11.84
CA ARG A 273 -6.98 24.30 -13.26
C ARG A 273 -6.58 25.76 -13.48
N ALA A 274 -5.30 25.98 -13.77
CA ALA A 274 -4.80 27.23 -14.32
C ALA A 274 -3.44 27.01 -15.00
N ALA A 275 -3.10 27.91 -15.92
CA ALA A 275 -1.74 28.03 -16.42
C ALA A 275 -0.77 28.51 -15.32
N ALA A 276 0.52 28.31 -15.55
CA ALA A 276 1.56 28.76 -14.64
C ALA A 276 1.46 30.26 -14.37
N GLY A 277 1.57 30.65 -13.09
CA GLY A 277 1.50 32.04 -12.65
C GLY A 277 0.08 32.58 -12.42
N ALA A 278 -0.97 31.79 -12.63
CA ALA A 278 -2.35 32.18 -12.32
C ALA A 278 -3.00 31.24 -11.28
N ASN A 279 -3.91 31.74 -10.45
CA ASN A 279 -4.76 30.91 -9.60
C ASN A 279 -5.99 30.43 -10.39
N GLY A 280 -6.50 29.25 -10.06
CA GLY A 280 -7.71 28.72 -10.68
C GLY A 280 -8.49 27.80 -9.77
N ASP A 281 -9.66 27.37 -10.23
CA ASP A 281 -10.59 26.58 -9.43
C ASP A 281 -10.02 25.20 -9.09
N VAL A 282 -10.42 24.68 -7.92
CA VAL A 282 -10.19 23.28 -7.54
C VAL A 282 -11.02 22.39 -8.47
N VAL A 283 -10.36 21.47 -9.16
CA VAL A 283 -11.02 20.49 -10.03
C VAL A 283 -11.06 19.09 -9.44
N ALA A 284 -10.21 18.79 -8.45
CA ALA A 284 -10.32 17.58 -7.64
C ALA A 284 -9.77 17.82 -6.22
N PRO A 285 -10.54 17.49 -5.16
CA PRO A 285 -10.01 17.41 -3.82
C PRO A 285 -9.26 16.09 -3.62
N LEU A 286 -7.93 16.14 -3.49
CA LEU A 286 -7.09 14.95 -3.41
C LEU A 286 -7.17 14.33 -1.99
N PHE A 287 -7.03 15.16 -0.96
CA PHE A 287 -7.30 14.78 0.43
C PHE A 287 -7.69 15.98 1.30
N ASP A 288 -8.40 15.69 2.39
CA ASP A 288 -8.71 16.62 3.48
C ASP A 288 -8.31 16.01 4.83
N ALA A 289 -7.40 16.69 5.53
CA ALA A 289 -6.92 16.36 6.87
C ALA A 289 -7.09 17.60 7.77
N LYS A 290 -8.32 17.91 8.18
CA LYS A 290 -8.67 19.14 8.94
C LYS A 290 -7.78 19.42 10.15
N ALA A 291 -7.33 18.39 10.86
CA ALA A 291 -6.46 18.50 12.03
C ALA A 291 -4.95 18.54 11.69
N GLY A 292 -4.59 18.43 10.41
CA GLY A 292 -3.25 18.14 9.93
C GLY A 292 -2.95 16.64 9.94
N LEU A 293 -2.11 16.20 9.01
CA LEU A 293 -1.57 14.84 9.03
C LEU A 293 -0.67 14.60 10.27
N PRO A 294 -0.45 13.34 10.69
CA PRO A 294 0.51 13.04 11.75
C PRO A 294 1.90 13.59 11.41
N ARG A 295 2.62 14.17 12.39
CA ARG A 295 3.92 14.82 12.15
C ARG A 295 5.01 13.89 11.61
N SER A 296 4.90 12.60 11.90
CA SER A 296 5.81 11.57 11.40
C SER A 296 5.63 11.31 9.89
N VAL A 297 4.50 11.71 9.30
CA VAL A 297 4.19 11.49 7.88
C VAL A 297 4.87 12.53 7.00
N THR A 298 5.59 12.03 5.99
CA THR A 298 6.31 12.84 5.00
C THR A 298 5.85 12.57 3.57
N GLY A 299 4.90 11.66 3.38
CA GLY A 299 4.31 11.37 2.09
C GLY A 299 2.98 10.63 2.20
N LEU A 300 2.12 10.85 1.21
CA LEU A 300 0.77 10.30 1.16
C LEU A 300 0.39 10.06 -0.31
N ALA A 301 -0.29 8.96 -0.57
CA ALA A 301 -0.87 8.69 -1.88
C ALA A 301 -2.29 8.15 -1.73
N GLY A 302 -3.09 8.31 -2.78
CA GLY A 302 -4.50 7.98 -2.75
C GLY A 302 -5.13 7.96 -4.13
N THR A 303 -6.45 7.73 -4.14
CA THR A 303 -7.27 7.79 -5.35
C THR A 303 -8.51 8.62 -5.07
N VAL A 304 -8.84 9.52 -5.97
CA VAL A 304 -10.13 10.19 -6.01
C VAL A 304 -10.97 9.53 -7.09
N GLU A 305 -12.19 9.13 -6.73
CA GLU A 305 -13.16 8.52 -7.64
C GLU A 305 -14.24 9.51 -8.09
N GLY A 306 -15.08 9.13 -9.06
CA GLY A 306 -16.22 9.94 -9.51
C GLY A 306 -15.83 11.19 -10.31
N ILE A 307 -14.65 11.22 -10.91
CA ILE A 307 -14.19 12.31 -11.77
C ILE A 307 -14.87 12.20 -13.14
N ASP A 308 -15.35 13.34 -13.65
CA ASP A 308 -15.89 13.44 -15.01
C ASP A 308 -14.86 12.93 -16.05
N PRO A 309 -15.18 11.92 -16.87
CA PRO A 309 -14.29 11.42 -17.92
C PRO A 309 -13.76 12.52 -18.85
N ALA A 310 -14.58 13.53 -19.16
CA ALA A 310 -14.14 14.64 -20.00
C ALA A 310 -13.08 15.52 -19.30
N LEU A 311 -13.10 15.61 -17.96
CA LEU A 311 -12.04 16.26 -17.19
C LEU A 311 -10.77 15.40 -17.21
N VAL A 312 -10.87 14.08 -17.02
CA VAL A 312 -9.74 13.15 -17.11
C VAL A 312 -9.03 13.28 -18.47
N GLU A 313 -9.79 13.28 -19.57
CA GLU A 313 -9.27 13.48 -20.92
C GLU A 313 -8.56 14.83 -21.06
N ARG A 314 -9.16 15.93 -20.57
CA ARG A 314 -8.56 17.27 -20.63
C ARG A 314 -7.26 17.37 -19.84
N ILE A 315 -7.16 16.74 -18.66
CA ILE A 315 -5.92 16.73 -17.86
C ILE A 315 -4.82 16.00 -18.63
N ASN A 316 -5.11 14.83 -19.19
CA ASN A 316 -4.15 14.06 -19.99
C ASN A 316 -3.72 14.81 -21.27
N ALA A 317 -4.66 15.50 -21.93
CA ALA A 317 -4.38 16.28 -23.13
C ALA A 317 -3.56 17.54 -22.85
N THR A 318 -3.79 18.22 -21.72
CA THR A 318 -3.21 19.53 -21.42
C THR A 318 -2.69 19.67 -19.98
N PRO A 319 -1.75 18.80 -19.53
CA PRO A 319 -1.34 18.76 -18.13
C PRO A 319 -0.75 20.08 -17.63
N ALA A 320 -0.05 20.84 -18.49
CA ALA A 320 0.52 22.14 -18.14
C ALA A 320 -0.52 23.21 -17.73
N ASN A 321 -1.81 22.96 -17.92
CA ASN A 321 -2.91 23.82 -17.46
C ASN A 321 -3.45 23.42 -16.07
N TYR A 322 -2.80 22.48 -15.39
CA TYR A 322 -3.19 21.99 -14.08
C TYR A 322 -2.00 21.94 -13.12
N TYR A 323 -2.25 22.26 -11.86
CA TYR A 323 -1.23 22.26 -10.82
C TYR A 323 -1.76 21.61 -9.56
N THR A 324 -0.88 20.98 -8.80
CA THR A 324 -1.19 20.51 -7.47
C THR A 324 -0.79 21.54 -6.43
N ASN A 325 -1.47 21.50 -5.29
CA ASN A 325 -1.21 22.38 -4.18
C ASN A 325 -1.36 21.65 -2.85
N LEU A 326 -0.45 21.91 -1.90
CA LEU A 326 -0.57 21.49 -0.51
C LEU A 326 -0.76 22.71 0.38
N HIS A 327 -1.67 22.60 1.33
CA HIS A 327 -1.93 23.64 2.34
C HIS A 327 -1.49 23.12 3.71
N THR A 328 -1.09 24.03 4.58
CA THR A 328 -0.80 23.73 5.98
C THR A 328 -1.56 24.71 6.87
N GLY A 329 -1.56 24.45 8.19
CA GLY A 329 -2.11 25.41 9.16
C GLY A 329 -1.40 26.77 9.13
N GLU A 330 -0.10 26.79 8.82
CA GLU A 330 0.68 28.03 8.69
C GLU A 330 0.40 28.76 7.38
N PHE A 331 0.28 28.02 6.27
CA PHE A 331 0.07 28.55 4.93
C PHE A 331 -1.29 28.08 4.36
N PRO A 332 -2.42 28.56 4.91
CA PRO A 332 -3.74 28.09 4.52
C PRO A 332 -4.14 28.51 3.10
N GLY A 333 -3.47 29.51 2.51
CA GLY A 333 -3.68 29.89 1.11
C GLY A 333 -2.92 29.01 0.10
N GLY A 334 -2.01 28.15 0.57
CA GLY A 334 -1.12 27.32 -0.25
C GLY A 334 0.31 27.40 0.27
N ALA A 335 0.84 26.28 0.76
CA ALA A 335 2.22 26.16 1.23
C ALA A 335 3.17 25.95 0.04
N VAL A 336 2.87 24.95 -0.80
CA VAL A 336 3.67 24.61 -1.99
C VAL A 336 2.78 24.28 -3.18
N ARG A 337 3.18 24.79 -4.36
CA ARG A 337 2.49 24.60 -5.64
C ARG A 337 3.43 24.05 -6.69
N GLY A 338 2.95 23.14 -7.53
CA GLY A 338 3.70 22.57 -8.66
C GLY A 338 2.85 22.33 -9.91
N GLN A 339 3.30 22.81 -11.06
CA GLN A 339 2.61 22.63 -12.34
C GLN A 339 2.88 21.23 -12.92
N LEU A 340 1.84 20.53 -13.38
CA LEU A 340 2.01 19.20 -13.97
C LEU A 340 2.79 19.27 -15.29
N SER A 341 3.61 18.24 -15.51
CA SER A 341 4.41 18.08 -16.73
C SER A 341 4.21 16.70 -17.35
N ARG A 342 4.66 16.53 -18.60
CA ARG A 342 4.73 15.22 -19.28
C ARG A 342 6.07 14.50 -19.08
N LYS A 343 6.92 14.96 -18.15
CA LYS A 343 8.15 14.22 -17.87
C LYS A 343 7.75 12.83 -17.37
N VAL A 344 8.27 11.78 -17.99
CA VAL A 344 8.02 10.42 -17.54
C VAL A 344 8.85 10.22 -16.27
N ALA A 345 8.20 10.13 -15.11
CA ALA A 345 8.85 9.64 -13.90
C ALA A 345 9.15 8.13 -14.09
N PRO A 346 10.33 7.64 -13.68
CA PRO A 346 10.63 6.22 -13.77
C PRO A 346 9.59 5.41 -13.01
N LYS A 347 9.04 4.39 -13.68
CA LYS A 347 8.08 3.45 -13.12
C LYS A 347 8.85 2.42 -12.31
N SER A 348 8.68 2.38 -10.99
CA SER A 348 8.79 1.13 -10.23
C SER A 348 8.20 1.31 -8.83
N PRO A 349 6.86 1.29 -8.71
CA PRO A 349 6.25 1.16 -7.41
C PRO A 349 6.59 -0.21 -6.81
N ALA A 350 6.64 -0.29 -5.48
CA ALA A 350 6.60 -1.58 -4.80
C ALA A 350 5.32 -2.30 -5.21
N LEU A 351 5.47 -3.49 -5.81
CA LEU A 351 4.36 -4.28 -6.32
C LEU A 351 4.09 -5.44 -5.38
N ASN A 352 2.86 -5.61 -4.92
CA ASN A 352 2.44 -6.78 -4.16
C ASN A 352 1.34 -7.50 -4.91
N LEU A 353 1.66 -8.70 -5.40
CA LEU A 353 0.79 -9.49 -6.25
C LEU A 353 0.59 -10.88 -5.64
N SER A 354 -0.66 -11.24 -5.38
CA SER A 354 -1.01 -12.58 -4.91
C SER A 354 -1.04 -13.58 -6.06
N VAL A 355 -0.66 -14.82 -5.78
CA VAL A 355 -0.86 -15.97 -6.68
C VAL A 355 -2.36 -16.26 -6.79
N VAL A 356 -2.91 -16.16 -8.01
CA VAL A 356 -4.32 -16.49 -8.29
C VAL A 356 -4.51 -17.95 -8.68
N ALA A 357 -3.48 -18.57 -9.27
CA ALA A 357 -3.41 -20.00 -9.54
C ALA A 357 -1.95 -20.43 -9.48
N GLY A 358 -1.59 -21.38 -8.62
CA GLY A 358 -0.20 -21.77 -8.43
C GLY A 358 -0.04 -23.25 -8.10
N LYS A 359 0.95 -23.88 -8.73
CA LYS A 359 1.40 -25.24 -8.44
C LYS A 359 2.92 -25.32 -8.38
N GLN A 360 3.44 -25.97 -7.36
CA GLN A 360 4.83 -26.43 -7.33
C GLN A 360 4.89 -27.76 -8.07
N ILE A 361 5.83 -27.89 -9.01
CA ILE A 361 5.98 -29.09 -9.82
C ILE A 361 7.25 -29.81 -9.36
N TYR A 362 7.09 -31.08 -8.99
CA TYR A 362 8.15 -31.93 -8.53
C TYR A 362 8.40 -33.07 -9.51
N ARG A 363 9.65 -33.52 -9.61
CA ARG A 363 10.04 -34.73 -10.34
C ARG A 363 10.46 -35.81 -9.37
N CYS A 364 10.04 -37.03 -9.63
CA CYS A 364 10.56 -38.20 -8.95
C CYS A 364 12.00 -38.45 -9.39
N THR A 365 12.95 -38.32 -8.47
CA THR A 365 14.38 -38.53 -8.73
C THR A 365 14.94 -39.58 -7.77
N ALA A 366 16.00 -40.26 -8.21
CA ALA A 366 16.76 -41.13 -7.33
C ALA A 366 17.46 -40.27 -6.26
N LYS A 367 17.40 -40.73 -5.01
CA LYS A 367 18.09 -40.14 -3.86
C LYS A 367 18.74 -41.28 -3.05
N ASP A 368 19.74 -40.99 -2.23
CA ASP A 368 20.44 -42.02 -1.45
C ASP A 368 19.46 -42.94 -0.70
N GLY A 369 19.45 -44.22 -1.08
CA GLY A 369 18.57 -45.24 -0.49
C GLY A 369 17.16 -45.36 -1.08
N GLY A 370 16.82 -44.65 -2.17
CA GLY A 370 15.52 -44.80 -2.83
C GLY A 370 15.19 -43.69 -3.84
N THR A 371 13.94 -43.24 -3.84
CA THR A 371 13.42 -42.21 -4.73
C THR A 371 12.65 -41.17 -3.92
N ALA A 372 12.73 -39.90 -4.33
CA ALA A 372 12.03 -38.81 -3.69
C ALA A 372 11.61 -37.75 -4.72
N PHE A 373 10.63 -36.94 -4.36
CA PHE A 373 10.26 -35.78 -5.15
C PHE A 373 11.25 -34.63 -4.90
N THR A 374 11.87 -34.15 -5.97
CA THR A 374 12.74 -32.95 -5.97
C THR A 374 12.10 -31.86 -6.82
N GLN A 375 12.33 -30.59 -6.47
CA GLN A 375 11.79 -29.45 -7.23
C GLN A 375 12.15 -29.60 -8.71
N LEU A 376 11.14 -29.53 -9.57
CA LEU A 376 11.31 -29.54 -11.03
C LEU A 376 11.01 -28.19 -11.65
N ASP A 377 9.89 -27.57 -11.29
CA ASP A 377 9.42 -26.32 -11.90
C ASP A 377 8.32 -25.70 -11.02
N VAL A 378 7.79 -24.56 -11.44
CA VAL A 378 6.59 -23.93 -10.90
C VAL A 378 5.69 -23.52 -12.07
N ALA A 379 4.39 -23.66 -11.89
CA ALA A 379 3.42 -23.06 -12.79
C ALA A 379 2.53 -22.17 -11.95
N ALA A 380 2.72 -20.85 -12.04
CA ALA A 380 1.89 -19.91 -11.34
C ALA A 380 1.50 -18.70 -12.20
N LYS A 381 0.28 -18.24 -11.98
CA LYS A 381 -0.26 -16.99 -12.47
C LYS A 381 -0.57 -16.11 -11.28
N LEU A 382 -0.01 -14.91 -11.29
CA LEU A 382 -0.24 -13.88 -10.28
C LEU A 382 -1.32 -12.91 -10.78
N GLN A 383 -1.78 -12.03 -9.88
CA GLN A 383 -2.63 -10.89 -10.26
C GLN A 383 -2.01 -10.10 -11.43
N GLY A 384 -2.86 -9.55 -12.30
CA GLY A 384 -2.42 -8.82 -13.49
C GLY A 384 -1.84 -9.72 -14.59
N ASP A 385 -2.21 -11.00 -14.60
CA ASP A 385 -1.79 -12.00 -15.58
C ASP A 385 -0.27 -12.23 -15.69
N LEU A 386 0.47 -11.93 -14.61
CA LEU A 386 1.92 -12.16 -14.55
C LEU A 386 2.20 -13.66 -14.37
N GLU A 387 3.03 -14.20 -15.27
CA GLU A 387 3.40 -15.63 -15.28
C GLU A 387 4.67 -15.87 -14.46
N HIS A 388 4.69 -16.95 -13.70
CA HIS A 388 5.83 -17.39 -12.92
C HIS A 388 6.16 -18.86 -13.17
N THR A 389 7.37 -19.09 -13.68
CA THR A 389 7.94 -20.39 -14.07
C THR A 389 9.43 -20.44 -13.72
N PHE A 390 10.12 -21.56 -13.97
CA PHE A 390 11.57 -21.57 -14.07
C PHE A 390 12.00 -21.37 -15.53
N VAL A 391 13.15 -20.71 -15.75
CA VAL A 391 13.70 -20.56 -17.12
C VAL A 391 13.97 -21.93 -17.75
N THR A 392 13.90 -22.04 -19.07
CA THR A 392 14.22 -23.29 -19.80
C THR A 392 15.73 -23.44 -20.00
N PRO A 393 16.34 -24.60 -19.67
CA PRO A 393 15.72 -25.81 -19.11
C PRO A 393 15.25 -25.59 -17.68
N THR A 394 14.09 -26.16 -17.31
CA THR A 394 13.29 -25.89 -16.08
C THR A 394 14.01 -26.10 -14.75
N ALA A 395 15.32 -26.40 -14.73
CA ALA A 395 16.16 -26.37 -13.54
C ALA A 395 16.86 -25.02 -13.31
N GLY A 396 16.64 -24.03 -14.18
CA GLY A 396 17.21 -22.70 -14.05
C GLY A 396 16.54 -21.82 -12.97
N PRO A 397 16.96 -20.56 -12.81
CA PRO A 397 16.36 -19.67 -11.84
C PRO A 397 14.85 -19.46 -12.09
N PRO A 398 14.07 -19.16 -11.04
CA PRO A 398 12.73 -18.65 -11.19
C PRO A 398 12.69 -17.40 -12.06
N GLN A 399 11.63 -17.28 -12.85
CA GLN A 399 11.34 -16.14 -13.71
C GLN A 399 9.91 -15.65 -13.45
N TRP A 400 9.72 -14.34 -13.56
CA TRP A 400 8.42 -13.68 -13.60
C TRP A 400 8.32 -12.87 -14.88
N VAL A 401 7.24 -13.02 -15.63
CA VAL A 401 7.00 -12.35 -16.91
C VAL A 401 5.64 -11.66 -16.86
N ALA A 402 5.64 -10.33 -17.00
CA ALA A 402 4.41 -9.54 -17.05
C ALA A 402 3.88 -9.43 -18.50
N PRO A 403 2.57 -9.15 -18.70
CA PRO A 403 1.98 -8.99 -20.03
C PRO A 403 2.60 -7.88 -20.89
N ASP A 404 3.24 -6.88 -20.27
CA ASP A 404 3.95 -5.81 -20.97
C ASP A 404 5.35 -6.21 -21.47
N GLY A 405 5.73 -7.49 -21.30
CA GLY A 405 7.01 -8.06 -21.70
C GLY A 405 8.16 -7.77 -20.73
N SER A 406 7.93 -7.01 -19.64
CA SER A 406 8.91 -6.92 -18.57
C SER A 406 9.05 -8.26 -17.86
N ALA A 407 10.28 -8.61 -17.52
CA ALA A 407 10.58 -9.89 -16.87
C ALA A 407 11.82 -9.78 -15.99
N VAL A 408 11.84 -10.56 -14.92
CA VAL A 408 12.99 -10.72 -14.01
C VAL A 408 13.21 -12.20 -13.71
N THR A 409 14.47 -12.59 -13.49
CA THR A 409 14.83 -13.86 -12.85
C THR A 409 15.28 -13.63 -11.41
N GLY A 410 15.21 -14.66 -10.57
CA GLY A 410 15.56 -14.58 -9.15
C GLY A 410 16.65 -15.56 -8.72
N ALA A 411 17.60 -15.09 -7.93
CA ALA A 411 18.55 -15.94 -7.20
C ALA A 411 18.24 -15.86 -5.69
N VAL A 412 18.06 -17.01 -5.03
CA VAL A 412 17.73 -17.05 -3.60
C VAL A 412 18.84 -16.40 -2.77
N ALA A 413 18.51 -15.33 -2.07
CA ALA A 413 19.39 -14.64 -1.13
C ALA A 413 19.19 -15.15 0.30
N SER A 414 17.94 -15.38 0.70
CA SER A 414 17.61 -15.99 1.98
C SER A 414 16.35 -16.86 1.89
N LYS A 415 16.24 -17.81 2.81
CA LYS A 415 15.13 -18.72 2.95
C LYS A 415 14.61 -18.65 4.38
N LEU A 416 13.32 -18.38 4.55
CA LEU A 416 12.67 -18.28 5.85
C LEU A 416 11.69 -19.44 6.03
N PRO A 417 11.77 -20.22 7.12
CA PRO A 417 10.79 -21.26 7.43
C PRO A 417 9.38 -20.66 7.58
N ASN A 418 8.36 -21.36 7.11
CA ASN A 418 6.96 -20.93 7.23
C ASN A 418 6.03 -22.02 7.83
N GLY A 419 6.55 -22.73 8.83
CA GLY A 419 5.85 -23.86 9.45
C GLY A 419 5.68 -25.06 8.52
N ASP A 420 5.13 -26.14 9.08
CA ASP A 420 4.91 -27.38 8.34
C ASP A 420 3.78 -27.23 7.31
N GLY A 421 3.92 -27.93 6.19
CA GLY A 421 2.93 -27.91 5.11
C GLY A 421 3.00 -26.71 4.16
N ASN A 422 3.87 -25.73 4.42
CA ASN A 422 4.08 -24.57 3.56
C ASN A 422 5.50 -24.56 2.97
N ILE A 423 5.63 -24.25 1.68
CA ILE A 423 6.95 -23.94 1.11
C ILE A 423 7.57 -22.75 1.83
N PRO A 424 8.91 -22.68 1.96
CA PRO A 424 9.54 -21.58 2.65
C PRO A 424 9.28 -20.24 1.95
N GLU A 425 9.22 -19.19 2.73
CA GLU A 425 9.29 -17.83 2.25
C GLU A 425 10.72 -17.54 1.75
N LEU A 426 10.85 -16.65 0.77
CA LEU A 426 12.13 -16.40 0.11
C LEU A 426 12.37 -14.90 -0.04
N VAL A 427 13.63 -14.51 0.08
CA VAL A 427 14.14 -13.25 -0.48
C VAL A 427 15.03 -13.63 -1.66
N LEU A 428 14.79 -13.06 -2.83
CA LEU A 428 15.51 -13.35 -4.06
C LEU A 428 16.10 -12.07 -4.65
N ASN A 429 17.40 -12.09 -4.96
CA ASN A 429 18.01 -11.05 -5.78
C ASN A 429 17.48 -11.15 -7.21
N ALA A 430 16.89 -10.07 -7.70
CA ALA A 430 16.30 -10.04 -9.03
C ALA A 430 17.31 -9.56 -10.08
N THR A 431 17.21 -10.11 -11.28
CA THR A 431 17.93 -9.67 -12.48
C THR A 431 16.93 -9.47 -13.60
N ARG A 432 16.87 -8.26 -14.17
CA ARG A 432 15.98 -7.96 -15.29
C ARG A 432 16.39 -8.75 -16.53
N THR A 433 15.43 -9.42 -17.16
CA THR A 433 15.61 -10.18 -18.40
C THR A 433 14.66 -9.77 -19.54
N GLY A 434 13.61 -9.00 -19.23
CA GLY A 434 12.63 -8.53 -20.21
C GLY A 434 12.77 -7.06 -20.61
N THR A 435 11.69 -6.52 -21.18
CA THR A 435 11.59 -5.14 -21.69
C THR A 435 11.97 -4.10 -20.62
N PRO A 436 12.81 -3.10 -20.94
CA PRO A 436 13.09 -1.96 -20.05
C PRO A 436 11.87 -1.04 -19.87
N ASP A 437 11.90 -0.15 -18.88
CA ASP A 437 10.91 0.94 -18.67
C ASP A 437 9.43 0.50 -18.57
N ALA A 438 9.25 -0.76 -18.20
CA ALA A 438 7.99 -1.49 -18.02
C ALA A 438 7.86 -2.01 -16.58
N LEU A 439 6.75 -2.67 -16.24
CA LEU A 439 6.29 -2.93 -14.86
C LEU A 439 7.36 -3.47 -13.90
N LEU A 440 8.13 -4.48 -14.32
CA LEU A 440 9.14 -5.15 -13.49
C LEU A 440 10.56 -4.59 -13.66
N SER A 441 10.74 -3.49 -14.39
CA SER A 441 12.05 -3.09 -14.92
C SER A 441 13.06 -2.62 -13.89
N ALA A 442 12.62 -1.98 -12.81
CA ALA A 442 13.53 -1.60 -11.72
C ALA A 442 13.49 -2.58 -10.54
N THR A 443 12.83 -3.74 -10.67
CA THR A 443 12.87 -4.76 -9.63
C THR A 443 14.31 -5.25 -9.43
N THR A 444 14.87 -4.97 -8.25
CA THR A 444 16.19 -5.44 -7.82
C THR A 444 16.09 -6.62 -6.85
N GLN A 445 14.90 -6.85 -6.28
CA GLN A 445 14.61 -7.93 -5.35
C GLN A 445 13.15 -8.39 -5.44
N VAL A 446 12.93 -9.70 -5.26
CA VAL A 446 11.60 -10.30 -5.16
C VAL A 446 11.50 -11.03 -3.82
N LEU A 447 10.41 -10.84 -3.08
CA LEU A 447 10.09 -11.63 -1.91
C LEU A 447 8.91 -12.52 -2.21
N ARG A 448 8.97 -13.77 -1.75
CA ARG A 448 7.83 -14.68 -1.70
C ARG A 448 7.41 -14.83 -0.25
N LEU A 449 6.26 -14.27 0.11
CA LEU A 449 5.76 -14.19 1.48
C LEU A 449 4.40 -14.88 1.60
N ASN A 450 3.92 -15.06 2.84
CA ASN A 450 2.58 -15.56 3.14
C ASN A 450 2.24 -16.88 2.42
N THR A 451 3.23 -17.77 2.30
CA THR A 451 3.06 -19.01 1.53
C THR A 451 2.08 -19.95 2.23
N ARG A 452 1.25 -20.64 1.44
CA ARG A 452 0.37 -21.72 1.91
C ARG A 452 0.47 -22.91 0.97
N GLY A 453 0.73 -24.11 1.51
CA GLY A 453 0.84 -25.33 0.71
C GLY A 453 2.13 -25.41 -0.12
N GLY A 454 2.08 -26.19 -1.19
CA GLY A 454 3.17 -26.36 -2.16
C GLY A 454 4.28 -27.31 -1.77
N VAL A 455 4.27 -27.90 -0.56
CA VAL A 455 5.36 -28.80 -0.09
C VAL A 455 5.39 -30.09 -0.91
N ALA A 456 6.60 -30.60 -1.19
CA ALA A 456 6.79 -31.85 -1.91
C ALA A 456 6.03 -33.01 -1.24
N PRO A 457 5.37 -33.91 -2.00
CA PRO A 457 4.73 -35.07 -1.40
C PRO A 457 5.73 -35.93 -0.62
N THR A 458 5.33 -36.38 0.56
CA THR A 458 6.16 -37.24 1.42
C THR A 458 6.18 -38.69 0.91
N GLY A 459 7.25 -39.41 1.23
CA GLY A 459 7.41 -40.84 0.90
C GLY A 459 8.13 -41.09 -0.44
N SER A 460 8.30 -42.36 -0.78
CA SER A 460 8.93 -42.77 -2.05
C SER A 460 8.02 -42.47 -3.24
N CYS A 461 8.62 -42.30 -4.40
CA CYS A 461 7.92 -42.10 -5.68
C CYS A 461 8.42 -43.11 -6.71
N ASP A 462 7.68 -43.29 -7.80
CA ASP A 462 8.09 -44.21 -8.87
C ASP A 462 8.28 -43.41 -10.16
N PRO A 463 9.50 -43.34 -10.72
CA PRO A 463 9.75 -42.58 -11.95
C PRO A 463 9.01 -43.15 -13.17
N ALA A 464 8.57 -44.41 -13.15
CA ALA A 464 7.80 -45.01 -14.24
C ALA A 464 6.30 -44.72 -14.14
N THR A 465 5.71 -44.81 -12.94
CA THR A 465 4.25 -44.70 -12.75
C THR A 465 3.81 -43.33 -12.20
N ARG A 466 4.68 -42.61 -11.50
CA ARG A 466 4.42 -41.26 -10.94
C ARG A 466 5.65 -40.34 -11.11
N PRO A 467 6.04 -40.02 -12.36
CA PRO A 467 7.27 -39.28 -12.66
C PRO A 467 7.25 -37.83 -12.15
N THR A 468 6.07 -37.24 -12.01
CA THR A 468 5.89 -35.87 -11.53
C THR A 468 4.75 -35.77 -10.52
N ALA A 469 4.76 -34.71 -9.72
CA ALA A 469 3.65 -34.33 -8.86
C ALA A 469 3.46 -32.82 -8.90
N GLU A 470 2.22 -32.38 -8.99
CA GLU A 470 1.83 -30.98 -8.90
C GLU A 470 1.15 -30.73 -7.56
N VAL A 471 1.67 -29.78 -6.78
CA VAL A 471 1.12 -29.44 -5.46
C VAL A 471 0.66 -27.99 -5.46
N PRO A 472 -0.64 -27.72 -5.26
CA PRO A 472 -1.16 -26.36 -5.20
C PRO A 472 -0.48 -25.52 -4.13
N TYR A 473 -0.27 -24.24 -4.41
CA TYR A 473 0.24 -23.29 -3.43
C TYR A 473 -0.35 -21.89 -3.64
N GLN A 474 -0.37 -21.11 -2.55
CA GLN A 474 -0.61 -19.67 -2.55
C GLN A 474 0.61 -18.96 -2.01
N ALA A 475 0.81 -17.71 -2.41
CA ALA A 475 1.84 -16.80 -1.90
C ALA A 475 1.51 -15.37 -2.32
N ASP A 476 2.10 -14.41 -1.61
CA ASP A 476 2.21 -13.03 -2.06
C ASP A 476 3.64 -12.78 -2.57
N TYR A 477 3.76 -12.13 -3.72
CA TYR A 477 5.05 -11.71 -4.28
C TYR A 477 5.21 -10.21 -4.19
N LEU A 478 6.26 -9.77 -3.51
CA LEU A 478 6.65 -8.37 -3.44
C LEU A 478 7.81 -8.12 -4.39
N PHE A 479 7.64 -7.21 -5.34
CA PHE A 479 8.66 -6.76 -6.29
C PHE A 479 9.14 -5.38 -5.86
N LEU A 480 10.41 -5.28 -5.45
CA LEU A 480 11.01 -4.09 -4.87
C LEU A 480 12.18 -3.60 -5.72
N GLY A 481 12.29 -2.27 -5.85
CA GLY A 481 13.32 -1.57 -6.63
C GLY A 481 14.27 -0.77 -5.78
#